data_AF-A0A0N5BJY1-F1
#
_entry.id   AF-A0A0N5BJY1-F1
#
_cell.length_a   1.000
_cell.length_b   1.000
_cell.length_c   1.000
_cell.angle_alpha   90.00
_cell.angle_beta   90.00
_cell.angle_gamma   90.00
#
_symmetry.space_group_name_H-M   'P 1'
#
loop_
_entity.id
_entity.type
_entity.pdbx_description
1 polymer ?
#
loop_
_entity_poly.entity_id
_entity_poly.type
_entity_poly.pdbx_seq_one_letter_code
_entity_poly.pdbx_strand_id
1 'polypeptide(L)'
;MVRDRLSEFRRKGNQDINDFGIDRNPSISITPFSDNSTRTQLFFETINEINLSIDQLQERVEAVKKKQNDILLQTVVQSTEKNQLEEIISDIKNNIKVLRSRVKRIEADIRSEELNGNVQTRTGADLKIKKNQCEFINRRLREVLFLFNDSQVEYKSRVSKRVKRQLDMAGEHLTEHEVNNMLESHSEQIFYKSLNPISLAGRMALEDAEARHKEILNLENSIAELNEIFIDMHDLVKSQSFMVDNIASNIEAAVDYTDEGRVNVVQAVRHKKAALKKKIFVISIITLILIILIVVAIILGVVLGGRRN
;
A
#
# COMPACT_ATOMS: atom_id res chain seq x y z
N MET A 1 -22.96 5.27 19.13
CA MET A 1 -22.96 3.99 19.87
C MET A 1 -23.58 2.93 18.97
N VAL A 2 -22.76 2.10 18.34
CA VAL A 2 -23.23 1.01 17.46
C VAL A 2 -23.92 -0.02 18.33
N ARG A 3 -25.22 -0.24 18.13
CA ARG A 3 -25.98 -1.24 18.87
C ARG A 3 -25.55 -2.62 18.40
N ASP A 4 -24.93 -3.40 19.29
CA ASP A 4 -24.63 -4.80 19.04
C ASP A 4 -25.94 -5.58 18.86
N ARG A 5 -26.18 -6.08 17.65
CA ARG A 5 -27.34 -6.90 17.27
C ARG A 5 -26.98 -8.37 17.06
N LEU A 6 -25.75 -8.77 17.40
CA LEU A 6 -25.26 -10.14 17.22
C LEU A 6 -26.07 -11.15 18.04
N SER A 7 -26.49 -10.74 19.24
CA SER A 7 -27.33 -11.53 20.14
C SER A 7 -28.76 -11.74 19.61
N GLU A 8 -29.37 -10.71 19.01
CA GLU A 8 -30.67 -10.84 18.33
C GLU A 8 -30.58 -11.78 17.12
N PHE A 9 -29.50 -11.69 16.34
CA PHE A 9 -29.28 -12.54 15.17
C PHE A 9 -29.12 -14.02 15.56
N ARG A 10 -28.33 -14.32 16.60
CA ARG A 10 -28.19 -15.69 17.12
C ARG A 10 -29.50 -16.26 17.64
N ARG A 11 -30.31 -15.44 18.33
CA ARG A 11 -31.60 -15.86 18.86
C ARG A 11 -32.59 -16.21 17.75
N LYS A 12 -32.58 -15.45 16.65
CA LYS A 12 -33.45 -15.68 15.49
C LYS A 12 -32.99 -16.89 14.66
N GLY A 13 -31.68 -17.07 14.50
CA GLY A 13 -31.10 -18.22 13.79
C GLY A 13 -31.42 -19.57 14.42
N ASN A 14 -31.62 -19.64 15.74
CA ASN A 14 -32.02 -20.87 16.44
C ASN A 14 -33.53 -21.14 16.41
N GLN A 15 -34.38 -20.14 16.11
CA GLN A 15 -35.83 -20.33 16.04
C GLN A 15 -36.29 -20.94 14.70
N ASP A 16 -35.56 -20.69 13.61
CA ASP A 16 -35.91 -21.17 12.26
C ASP A 16 -35.37 -22.59 11.94
N ILE A 17 -34.72 -23.27 12.89
CA ILE A 17 -34.11 -24.60 12.67
C ILE A 17 -35.16 -25.72 12.61
N ASN A 18 -36.37 -25.50 13.12
CA ASN A 18 -37.36 -26.58 13.29
C ASN A 18 -38.35 -26.77 12.14
N ASP A 19 -38.29 -26.00 11.03
CA ASP A 19 -39.34 -26.05 9.98
C ASP A 19 -38.88 -26.38 8.55
N PHE A 20 -37.60 -26.71 8.31
CA PHE A 20 -37.21 -27.20 6.99
C PHE A 20 -36.20 -28.34 7.09
N GLY A 21 -36.70 -29.57 6.99
CA GLY A 21 -35.93 -30.79 6.71
C GLY A 21 -35.28 -30.74 5.33
N ILE A 22 -34.26 -29.90 5.18
CA ILE A 22 -33.35 -29.89 4.05
C ILE A 22 -31.99 -30.28 4.61
N ASP A 23 -31.56 -31.50 4.30
CA ASP A 23 -30.15 -31.93 4.42
C ASP A 23 -29.26 -30.88 3.74
N ARG A 24 -28.69 -29.99 4.54
CA ARG A 24 -27.66 -29.04 4.12
C ARG A 24 -26.30 -29.59 4.48
N ASN A 25 -25.89 -30.65 3.80
CA ASN A 25 -24.46 -30.88 3.60
C ASN A 25 -24.19 -31.65 2.31
N PRO A 26 -24.19 -31.01 1.12
CA PRO A 26 -23.15 -31.37 0.19
C PRO A 26 -21.88 -30.82 0.84
N SER A 27 -21.05 -31.71 1.40
CA SER A 27 -19.68 -31.37 1.73
C SER A 27 -19.03 -30.88 0.44
N ILE A 28 -19.08 -29.56 0.22
CA ILE A 28 -18.24 -28.90 -0.75
C ILE A 28 -16.85 -29.15 -0.21
N SER A 29 -16.16 -30.12 -0.80
CA SER A 29 -14.72 -30.25 -0.65
C SER A 29 -14.14 -28.93 -1.12
N ILE A 30 -13.93 -27.99 -0.21
CA ILE A 30 -13.07 -26.83 -0.46
C ILE A 30 -11.70 -27.47 -0.62
N THR A 31 -11.34 -27.82 -1.85
CA THR A 31 -9.95 -28.11 -2.16
C THR A 31 -9.17 -26.86 -1.77
N PRO A 32 -8.19 -26.96 -0.86
CA PRO A 32 -7.38 -25.81 -0.51
C PRO A 32 -6.55 -25.47 -1.74
N PHE A 33 -6.99 -24.48 -2.51
CA PHE A 33 -6.22 -23.86 -3.58
C PHE A 33 -5.06 -23.11 -2.92
N SER A 34 -3.92 -23.77 -2.75
CA SER A 34 -2.77 -23.25 -1.99
C SER A 34 -1.97 -22.18 -2.72
N ASP A 35 -1.91 -22.20 -4.05
CA ASP A 35 -0.91 -21.40 -4.78
C ASP A 35 -1.20 -19.89 -4.82
N ASN A 36 -2.48 -19.48 -4.91
CA ASN A 36 -2.83 -18.06 -4.91
C ASN A 36 -2.80 -17.45 -3.49
N SER A 37 -2.94 -18.27 -2.44
CA SER A 37 -2.81 -17.81 -1.05
C SER A 37 -1.37 -17.45 -0.73
N THR A 38 -0.40 -18.26 -1.16
CA THR A 38 1.02 -18.03 -0.88
C THR A 38 1.54 -16.76 -1.53
N ARG A 39 1.20 -16.51 -2.81
CA ARG A 39 1.65 -15.31 -3.52
C ARG A 39 1.07 -14.02 -2.94
N THR A 40 -0.18 -14.09 -2.48
CA THR A 40 -0.87 -12.99 -1.80
C THR A 40 -0.29 -12.75 -0.40
N GLN A 41 0.06 -13.82 0.34
CA GLN A 41 0.74 -13.71 1.63
C GLN A 41 2.11 -13.06 1.51
N LEU A 42 2.92 -13.48 0.52
CA LEU A 42 4.23 -12.89 0.24
C LEU A 42 4.12 -11.39 -0.10
N PHE A 43 3.07 -11.01 -0.84
CA PHE A 43 2.76 -9.59 -1.09
C PHE A 43 2.53 -8.84 0.24
N PHE A 44 1.64 -9.33 1.10
CA PHE A 44 1.34 -8.66 2.37
C PHE A 44 2.54 -8.61 3.32
N GLU A 45 3.37 -9.65 3.33
CA GLU A 45 4.63 -9.66 4.07
C GLU A 45 5.58 -8.56 3.57
N THR A 46 5.75 -8.46 2.25
CA THR A 46 6.57 -7.40 1.62
C THR A 46 6.03 -6.00 1.94
N ILE A 47 4.70 -5.82 1.92
CA ILE A 47 4.02 -4.56 2.27
C ILE A 47 4.28 -4.21 3.73
N ASN A 48 4.20 -5.18 4.65
CA ASN A 48 4.50 -4.97 6.06
C ASN A 48 5.95 -4.57 6.28
N GLU A 49 6.91 -5.23 5.62
CA GLU A 49 8.33 -4.85 5.69
C GLU A 49 8.59 -3.44 5.16
N ILE A 50 7.91 -3.03 4.09
CA ILE A 50 8.01 -1.66 3.57
C ILE A 50 7.45 -0.66 4.57
N ASN A 51 6.29 -0.95 5.16
CA ASN A 51 5.70 -0.10 6.19
C ASN A 51 6.63 0.07 7.40
N LEU A 52 7.24 -1.01 7.88
CA LEU A 52 8.24 -0.95 8.96
C LEU A 52 9.47 -0.12 8.56
N SER A 53 9.94 -0.27 7.32
CA SER A 53 11.05 0.51 6.80
C SER A 53 10.71 2.01 6.69
N ILE A 54 9.46 2.35 6.37
CA ILE A 54 8.95 3.73 6.36
C ILE A 54 8.90 4.29 7.80
N ASP A 55 8.44 3.49 8.77
CA ASP A 55 8.42 3.91 10.19
C ASP A 55 9.83 4.21 10.70
N GLN A 56 10.79 3.32 10.40
CA GLN A 56 12.20 3.52 10.71
C GLN A 56 12.79 4.76 10.02
N LEU A 57 12.40 5.00 8.77
CA LEU A 57 12.82 6.20 8.04
C LEU A 57 12.31 7.47 8.72
N GLN A 58 11.04 7.47 9.15
CA GLN A 58 10.44 8.59 9.86
C GLN A 58 11.16 8.89 11.19
N GLU A 59 11.50 7.85 11.96
CA GLU A 59 12.29 7.99 13.19
C GLU A 59 13.67 8.61 12.91
N ARG A 60 14.36 8.16 11.86
CA ARG A 60 15.66 8.72 11.45
C ARG A 60 15.55 10.18 11.03
N VAL A 61 14.49 10.56 10.31
CA VAL A 61 14.24 11.96 9.93
C VAL A 61 14.08 12.85 11.16
N GLU A 62 13.37 12.37 12.17
CA GLU A 62 13.23 13.10 13.45
C GLU A 62 14.57 13.18 14.21
N ALA A 63 15.38 12.12 14.18
CA ALA A 63 16.73 12.13 14.75
C ALA A 63 17.64 13.17 14.06
N VAL A 64 17.54 13.32 12.73
CA VAL A 64 18.26 14.37 11.99
C VAL A 64 17.82 15.75 12.44
N LYS A 65 16.51 16.02 12.54
CA LYS A 65 16.00 17.31 13.03
C LYS A 65 16.58 17.68 14.39
N LYS A 66 16.58 16.73 15.32
CA LYS A 66 17.13 16.93 16.66
C LYS A 66 18.63 17.22 16.61
N LYS A 67 19.41 16.42 15.89
CA LYS A 67 20.87 16.59 15.77
C LYS A 67 21.24 17.92 15.09
N GLN A 68 20.50 18.31 14.06
CA GLN A 68 20.61 19.61 13.38
C GLN A 68 20.37 20.76 14.36
N ASN A 69 19.33 20.66 15.19
CA ASN A 69 19.06 21.68 16.21
C ASN A 69 20.18 21.73 17.27
N ASP A 70 20.67 20.58 17.73
CA ASP A 70 21.77 20.52 18.70
C ASP A 70 23.06 21.18 18.14
N ILE A 71 23.41 20.91 16.88
CA ILE A 71 24.56 21.52 16.18
C ILE A 71 24.42 23.05 16.08
N LEU A 72 23.20 23.55 15.85
CA LEU A 72 22.95 24.99 15.76
C LEU A 72 23.07 25.70 17.11
N LEU A 73 22.78 25.00 18.22
CA LEU A 73 22.87 25.55 19.58
C LEU A 73 24.30 25.60 20.12
N GLN A 74 25.22 24.80 19.57
CA GLN A 74 26.61 24.78 20.00
C GLN A 74 27.44 25.92 19.42
N THR A 75 28.24 26.58 20.26
CA THR A 75 29.16 27.66 19.87
C THR A 75 30.32 27.14 18.99
N VAL A 76 30.87 25.97 19.33
CA VAL A 76 31.90 25.28 18.55
C VAL A 76 31.39 23.87 18.26
N VAL A 77 31.19 23.56 16.99
CA VAL A 77 30.70 22.25 16.56
C VAL A 77 31.87 21.29 16.41
N GLN A 78 31.82 20.15 17.09
CA GLN A 78 32.86 19.13 16.93
C GLN A 78 32.75 18.44 15.56
N SER A 79 33.88 18.12 14.94
CA SER A 79 33.92 17.38 13.67
C SER A 79 33.23 16.01 13.76
N THR A 80 33.27 15.37 14.93
CA THR A 80 32.59 14.11 15.23
C THR A 80 31.07 14.21 15.07
N GLU A 81 30.46 15.30 15.52
CA GLU A 81 29.00 15.47 15.45
C GLU A 81 28.52 15.80 14.04
N LYS A 82 29.35 16.51 13.26
CA LYS A 82 29.11 16.73 11.82
C LYS A 82 29.17 15.40 11.07
N ASN A 83 30.19 14.58 11.33
CA ASN A 83 30.31 13.26 10.69
C ASN A 83 29.10 12.37 11.01
N GLN A 84 28.63 12.37 12.26
CA GLN A 84 27.41 11.66 12.65
C GLN A 84 26.17 12.17 11.91
N LEU A 85 26.02 13.49 11.75
CA LEU A 85 24.90 14.06 10.99
C LEU A 85 24.95 13.60 9.51
N GLU A 86 26.12 13.67 8.88
CA GLU A 86 26.31 13.24 7.50
C GLU A 86 26.05 11.73 7.32
N GLU A 87 26.44 10.91 8.29
CA GLU A 87 26.15 9.47 8.31
C GLU A 87 24.63 9.21 8.34
N ILE A 88 23.89 9.85 9.26
CA ILE A 88 22.44 9.68 9.35
C ILE A 88 21.74 10.17 8.07
N ILE A 89 22.18 11.29 7.49
CA ILE A 89 21.64 11.80 6.23
C ILE A 89 21.90 10.81 5.08
N SER A 90 23.12 10.28 4.98
CA SER A 90 23.48 9.27 3.96
C SER A 90 22.61 8.02 4.10
N ASP A 91 22.41 7.56 5.33
CA ASP A 91 21.54 6.44 5.67
C ASP A 91 20.08 6.67 5.27
N ILE A 92 19.55 7.86 5.53
CA ILE A 92 18.20 8.25 5.09
C ILE A 92 18.11 8.20 3.57
N LYS A 93 19.08 8.80 2.85
CA LYS A 93 19.11 8.79 1.38
C LYS A 93 19.15 7.37 0.81
N ASN A 94 19.96 6.48 1.40
CA ASN A 94 20.04 5.09 0.98
C ASN A 94 18.73 4.33 1.24
N ASN A 95 18.12 4.50 2.42
CA ASN A 95 16.82 3.88 2.73
C ASN A 95 15.73 4.35 1.78
N ILE A 96 15.68 5.64 1.44
CA ILE A 96 14.73 6.18 0.46
C ILE A 96 14.94 5.51 -0.90
N LYS A 97 16.18 5.40 -1.38
CA LYS A 97 16.50 4.75 -2.68
C LYS A 97 16.05 3.30 -2.70
N VAL A 98 16.32 2.56 -1.62
CA VAL A 98 15.87 1.16 -1.46
C VAL A 98 14.35 1.06 -1.44
N LEU A 99 13.68 1.85 -0.58
CA LEU A 99 12.22 1.87 -0.48
C LEU A 99 11.56 2.20 -1.82
N ARG A 100 12.06 3.22 -2.51
CA ARG A 100 11.62 3.59 -3.86
C ARG A 100 11.72 2.40 -4.82
N SER A 101 12.86 1.68 -4.84
CA SER A 101 13.05 0.53 -5.71
C SER A 101 12.06 -0.61 -5.41
N ARG A 102 11.77 -0.84 -4.12
CA ARG A 102 10.82 -1.87 -3.66
C ARG A 102 9.40 -1.53 -4.08
N VAL A 103 9.00 -0.27 -3.91
CA VAL A 103 7.67 0.21 -4.31
C VAL A 103 7.49 0.12 -5.83
N LYS A 104 8.47 0.61 -6.62
CA LYS A 104 8.43 0.49 -8.09
C LYS A 104 8.30 -0.97 -8.56
N ARG A 105 8.97 -1.92 -7.87
CA ARG A 105 8.86 -3.35 -8.20
C ARG A 105 7.45 -3.88 -7.93
N ILE A 106 6.87 -3.57 -6.78
CA ILE A 106 5.50 -3.99 -6.44
C ILE A 106 4.48 -3.43 -7.45
N GLU A 107 4.65 -2.16 -7.85
CA GLU A 107 3.79 -1.55 -8.87
C GLU A 107 3.90 -2.26 -10.22
N ALA A 108 5.12 -2.61 -10.64
CA ALA A 108 5.34 -3.37 -11.87
C ALA A 108 4.69 -4.76 -11.80
N ASP A 109 4.81 -5.45 -10.66
CA ASP A 109 4.17 -6.74 -10.43
C ASP A 109 2.64 -6.63 -10.55
N ILE A 110 2.03 -5.65 -9.87
CA ILE A 110 0.59 -5.36 -9.96
C ILE A 110 0.16 -5.04 -11.39
N ARG A 111 0.95 -4.24 -12.12
CA ARG A 111 0.65 -3.88 -13.52
C ARG A 111 0.73 -5.09 -14.45
N SER A 112 1.69 -5.98 -14.21
CA SER A 112 1.81 -7.22 -14.98
C SER A 112 0.63 -8.18 -14.72
N GLU A 113 0.14 -8.24 -13.48
CA GLU A 113 -1.07 -9.00 -13.12
C GLU A 113 -2.32 -8.45 -13.82
N GLU A 114 -2.41 -7.13 -13.98
CA GLU A 114 -3.50 -6.47 -14.70
C GLU A 114 -3.48 -6.78 -16.21
N LEU A 115 -2.30 -6.79 -16.84
CA LEU A 115 -2.16 -7.05 -18.28
C LEU A 115 -2.30 -8.53 -18.67
N ASN A 116 -1.92 -9.44 -17.76
CA ASN A 116 -1.94 -10.88 -18.00
C ASN A 116 -3.29 -11.55 -17.65
N GLY A 117 -4.25 -10.80 -17.08
CA GLY A 117 -5.43 -11.37 -16.41
C GLY A 117 -6.71 -11.43 -17.26
N ASN A 118 -7.06 -12.63 -17.71
CA ASN A 118 -8.44 -13.01 -18.04
C ASN A 118 -9.39 -12.70 -16.85
N VAL A 119 -10.51 -12.07 -17.19
CA VAL A 119 -11.57 -11.57 -16.29
C VAL A 119 -12.33 -12.70 -15.59
N GLN A 120 -11.73 -13.33 -14.58
CA GLN A 120 -12.44 -14.25 -13.67
C GLN A 120 -12.51 -13.65 -12.27
N THR A 121 -13.55 -12.82 -12.09
CA THR A 121 -14.31 -12.39 -10.88
C THR A 121 -13.70 -12.48 -9.46
N ARG A 122 -12.84 -13.45 -9.10
CA ARG A 122 -12.12 -13.49 -7.80
C ARG A 122 -10.81 -12.72 -7.80
N THR A 123 -10.17 -12.53 -8.96
CA THR A 123 -8.89 -11.80 -9.09
C THR A 123 -9.09 -10.28 -8.99
N GLY A 124 -10.30 -9.78 -9.26
CA GLY A 124 -10.59 -8.33 -9.22
C GLY A 124 -10.51 -7.73 -7.82
N ALA A 125 -11.00 -8.44 -6.79
CA ALA A 125 -10.94 -7.97 -5.41
C ALA A 125 -9.50 -7.97 -4.86
N ASP A 126 -8.74 -9.04 -5.13
CA ASP A 126 -7.32 -9.13 -4.73
C ASP A 126 -6.48 -8.03 -5.40
N LEU A 127 -6.64 -7.84 -6.72
CA LEU A 127 -5.96 -6.79 -7.46
C LEU A 127 -6.29 -5.39 -6.93
N LYS A 128 -7.55 -5.12 -6.58
CA LYS A 128 -7.97 -3.85 -5.98
C LYS A 128 -7.32 -3.63 -4.61
N ILE A 129 -7.29 -4.66 -3.76
CA ILE A 129 -6.63 -4.58 -2.45
C ILE A 129 -5.14 -4.27 -2.64
N LYS A 130 -4.45 -4.97 -3.54
CA LYS A 130 -3.03 -4.73 -3.83
C LYS A 130 -2.77 -3.30 -4.33
N LYS A 131 -3.61 -2.80 -5.25
CA LYS A 131 -3.54 -1.42 -5.75
C LYS A 131 -3.68 -0.40 -4.62
N ASN A 132 -4.71 -0.55 -3.79
CA ASN A 132 -4.94 0.36 -2.66
C ASN A 132 -3.77 0.33 -1.65
N GLN A 133 -3.20 -0.85 -1.37
CA GLN A 133 -2.04 -0.97 -0.47
C GLN A 133 -0.80 -0.28 -1.03
N CYS A 134 -0.52 -0.44 -2.32
CA CYS A 134 0.61 0.21 -2.97
C CYS A 134 0.46 1.74 -2.95
N GLU A 135 -0.74 2.23 -3.22
CA GLU A 135 -1.02 3.66 -3.16
C GLU A 135 -0.84 4.23 -1.75
N PHE A 136 -1.35 3.51 -0.74
CA PHE A 136 -1.18 3.91 0.65
C PHE A 136 0.31 4.03 1.02
N ILE A 137 1.13 3.04 0.69
CA ILE A 137 2.58 3.09 0.90
C ILE A 137 3.23 4.26 0.16
N ASN A 138 2.85 4.48 -1.10
CA ASN A 138 3.34 5.60 -1.90
C ASN A 138 3.04 6.94 -1.23
N ARG A 139 1.83 7.11 -0.71
CA ARG A 139 1.44 8.31 0.04
C ARG A 139 2.29 8.48 1.30
N ARG A 140 2.46 7.42 2.10
CA ARG A 140 3.29 7.47 3.31
C ARG A 140 4.75 7.82 3.01
N LEU A 141 5.34 7.21 1.98
CA LEU A 141 6.70 7.51 1.56
C LEU A 141 6.85 8.98 1.13
N ARG A 142 5.88 9.51 0.38
CA ARG A 142 5.84 10.94 0.02
C ARG A 142 5.77 11.85 1.24
N GLU A 143 4.93 11.52 2.22
CA GLU A 143 4.79 12.31 3.45
C GLU A 143 6.12 12.37 4.21
N VAL A 144 6.82 11.24 4.38
CA VAL A 144 8.14 11.20 5.03
C VAL A 144 9.19 11.97 4.23
N LEU A 145 9.17 11.86 2.90
CA LEU A 145 10.08 12.62 2.04
C LEU A 145 9.85 14.13 2.13
N PHE A 146 8.59 14.56 2.26
CA PHE A 146 8.26 15.97 2.45
C PHE A 146 8.79 16.47 3.79
N LEU A 147 8.56 15.71 4.87
CA LEU A 147 9.09 16.03 6.20
C LEU A 147 10.61 16.12 6.23
N PHE A 148 11.30 15.25 5.48
CA PHE A 148 12.76 15.28 5.37
C PHE A 148 13.25 16.48 4.55
N ASN A 149 12.64 16.75 3.39
CA ASN A 149 12.99 17.90 2.57
C ASN A 149 12.78 19.22 3.32
N ASP A 150 11.64 19.37 3.99
CA ASP A 150 11.32 20.53 4.81
C ASP A 150 12.36 20.73 5.93
N SER A 151 12.77 19.65 6.59
CA SER A 151 13.89 19.67 7.56
C SER A 151 15.19 20.20 6.96
N GLN A 152 15.55 19.76 5.75
CA GLN A 152 16.80 20.20 5.11
C GLN A 152 16.73 21.68 4.70
N VAL A 153 15.59 22.13 4.18
CA VAL A 153 15.36 23.54 3.82
C VAL A 153 15.39 24.44 5.05
N GLU A 154 14.71 24.03 6.13
CA GLU A 154 14.74 24.77 7.39
C GLU A 154 16.17 24.86 7.94
N TYR A 155 16.91 23.74 7.93
CA TYR A 155 18.29 23.71 8.39
C TYR A 155 19.19 24.62 7.54
N LYS A 156 19.10 24.58 6.20
CA LYS A 156 19.82 25.49 5.30
C LYS A 156 19.55 26.96 5.65
N SER A 157 18.28 27.32 5.87
CA SER A 157 17.90 28.70 6.26
C SER A 157 18.54 29.12 7.59
N ARG A 158 18.56 28.23 8.59
CA ARG A 158 19.18 28.51 9.89
C ARG A 158 20.70 28.62 9.81
N VAL A 159 21.36 27.78 9.01
CA VAL A 159 22.80 27.86 8.76
C VAL A 159 23.17 29.19 8.09
N SER A 160 22.43 29.62 7.06
CA SER A 160 22.65 30.92 6.41
C SER A 160 22.55 32.09 7.39
N LYS A 161 21.50 32.11 8.24
CA LYS A 161 21.35 33.13 9.29
C LYS A 161 22.50 33.15 10.29
N ARG A 162 23.08 31.97 10.60
CA ARG A 162 24.24 31.85 11.48
C ARG A 162 25.50 32.43 10.82
N VAL A 163 25.75 32.10 9.55
CA VAL A 163 26.87 32.66 8.78
C VAL A 163 26.78 34.19 8.72
N LYS A 164 25.59 34.74 8.42
CA LYS A 164 25.39 36.19 8.43
C LYS A 164 25.79 36.82 9.77
N ARG A 165 25.33 36.25 10.89
CA ARG A 165 25.67 36.77 12.23
C ARG A 165 27.18 36.74 12.49
N GLN A 166 27.89 35.74 11.97
CA GLN A 166 29.34 35.63 12.14
C GLN A 166 30.09 36.64 11.28
N LEU A 167 29.61 36.91 10.06
CA LEU A 167 30.13 37.98 9.20
C LEU A 167 29.88 39.36 9.82
N ASP A 168 28.69 39.60 10.35
CA ASP A 168 28.35 40.84 11.08
C ASP A 168 29.29 41.06 12.28
N MET A 169 29.60 40.01 13.05
CA MET A 169 30.56 40.07 14.17
C MET A 169 31.99 40.32 13.71
N ALA A 170 32.36 39.89 12.51
CA ALA A 170 33.67 40.14 11.91
C ALA A 170 33.80 41.56 11.32
N GLY A 171 32.72 42.35 11.34
CA GLY A 171 32.68 43.72 10.84
C GLY A 171 32.16 43.86 9.40
N GLU A 172 31.69 42.76 8.80
CA GLU A 172 31.11 42.75 7.46
C GLU A 172 29.58 42.86 7.54
N HIS A 173 29.05 44.06 7.31
CA HIS A 173 27.61 44.34 7.38
C HIS A 173 26.90 44.02 6.05
N LEU A 174 26.73 42.73 5.78
CA LEU A 174 26.07 42.22 4.58
C LEU A 174 24.56 42.03 4.80
N THR A 175 23.78 42.28 3.76
CA THR A 175 22.34 41.94 3.77
C THR A 175 22.12 40.43 3.70
N GLU A 176 20.94 39.94 4.13
CA GLU A 176 20.62 38.50 4.00
C GLU A 176 20.66 38.01 2.55
N HIS A 177 20.26 38.86 1.61
CA HIS A 177 20.29 38.53 0.19
C HIS A 177 21.72 38.40 -0.32
N GLU A 178 22.63 39.28 0.10
CA GLU A 178 24.04 39.19 -0.29
C GLU A 178 24.69 37.93 0.28
N VAL A 179 24.44 37.62 1.56
CA VAL A 179 24.94 36.38 2.19
C VAL A 179 24.38 35.14 1.50
N ASN A 180 23.08 35.11 1.16
CA ASN A 180 22.51 33.99 0.42
C ASN A 180 23.13 33.86 -0.98
N ASN A 181 23.25 34.95 -1.74
CA ASN A 181 23.92 34.94 -3.05
C ASN A 181 25.36 34.44 -2.93
N MET A 182 26.05 34.82 -1.86
CA MET A 182 27.39 34.33 -1.60
C MET A 182 27.38 32.82 -1.36
N LEU A 183 26.53 32.33 -0.45
CA LEU A 183 26.45 30.90 -0.13
C LEU A 183 25.98 30.04 -1.31
N GLU A 184 25.17 30.60 -2.22
CA GLU A 184 24.73 29.95 -3.46
C GLU A 184 25.79 29.98 -4.57
N SER A 185 26.66 31.00 -4.57
CA SER A 185 27.78 31.00 -5.49
C SER A 185 28.73 29.87 -5.08
N HIS A 186 28.92 28.89 -5.96
CA HIS A 186 29.74 27.70 -5.71
C HIS A 186 31.26 28.01 -5.66
N SER A 187 31.62 29.21 -5.21
CA SER A 187 32.98 29.74 -5.21
C SER A 187 33.32 30.29 -3.84
N GLU A 188 34.25 29.62 -3.15
CA GLU A 188 34.77 30.03 -1.84
C GLU A 188 35.50 31.39 -1.90
N GLN A 189 35.94 31.81 -3.10
CA GLN A 189 36.70 33.05 -3.34
C GLN A 189 35.94 34.33 -2.95
N ILE A 190 34.62 34.27 -2.86
CA ILE A 190 33.79 35.40 -2.44
C ILE A 190 34.04 35.80 -0.98
N PHE A 191 34.38 34.84 -0.12
CA PHE A 191 34.59 35.10 1.30
C PHE A 191 35.91 35.82 1.53
N TYR A 192 36.93 35.51 0.71
CA TYR A 192 38.21 36.21 0.68
C TYR A 192 38.14 37.65 0.19
N LYS A 193 37.13 38.02 -0.60
CA LYS A 193 36.92 39.41 -1.04
C LYS A 193 36.28 40.27 0.04
N SER A 194 35.46 39.65 0.87
CA SER A 194 34.68 40.34 1.91
C SER A 194 35.50 40.47 3.19
N LEU A 195 36.23 39.43 3.60
CA LEU A 195 37.00 39.48 4.84
C LEU A 195 38.44 39.98 4.66
N ASN A 196 38.91 40.75 5.64
CA ASN A 196 40.31 41.17 5.72
C ASN A 196 41.14 40.11 6.49
N PRO A 197 41.92 39.23 5.82
CA PRO A 197 42.55 38.04 6.43
C PRO A 197 43.70 38.35 7.41
N ILE A 198 44.03 39.63 7.59
CA ILE A 198 45.15 40.09 8.41
C ILE A 198 44.83 39.95 9.90
N SER A 199 43.56 40.14 10.32
CA SER A 199 43.15 40.01 11.71
C SER A 199 42.90 38.55 12.10
N LEU A 200 43.20 38.19 13.36
CA LEU A 200 42.90 36.85 13.89
C LEU A 200 41.39 36.54 13.84
N ALA A 201 40.56 37.54 14.16
CA ALA A 201 39.10 37.42 14.08
C ALA A 201 38.61 37.17 12.65
N GLY A 202 39.18 37.86 11.66
CA GLY A 202 38.88 37.63 10.25
C GLY A 202 39.26 36.22 9.79
N ARG A 203 40.45 35.70 10.14
CA ARG A 203 40.82 34.33 9.79
C ARG A 203 39.86 33.28 10.37
N MET A 204 39.46 33.43 11.63
CA MET A 204 38.54 32.50 12.27
C MET A 204 37.12 32.57 11.66
N ALA A 205 36.64 33.76 11.32
CA ALA A 205 35.35 33.94 10.67
C ALA A 205 35.36 33.40 9.23
N LEU A 206 36.48 33.49 8.51
CA LEU A 206 36.66 32.93 7.18
C LEU A 206 36.62 31.40 7.21
N GLU A 207 37.38 30.76 8.10
CA GLU A 207 37.42 29.29 8.24
C GLU A 207 36.04 28.71 8.57
N ASP A 208 35.28 29.37 9.47
CA ASP A 208 33.94 28.93 9.78
C ASP A 208 32.96 29.17 8.61
N ALA A 209 33.05 30.31 7.91
CA ALA A 209 32.24 30.59 6.74
C ALA A 209 32.46 29.54 5.62
N GLU A 210 33.70 29.14 5.37
CA GLU A 210 34.04 28.06 4.42
C GLU A 210 33.44 26.72 4.86
N ALA A 211 33.60 26.36 6.14
CA ALA A 211 33.03 25.12 6.67
C ALA A 211 31.50 25.08 6.56
N ARG A 212 30.82 26.23 6.71
CA ARG A 212 29.36 26.36 6.53
C ARG A 212 28.94 26.39 5.07
N HIS A 213 29.75 26.96 4.19
CA HIS A 213 29.48 26.90 2.75
C HIS A 213 29.48 25.45 2.25
N LYS A 214 30.47 24.65 2.64
CA LYS A 214 30.51 23.21 2.33
C LYS A 214 29.28 22.47 2.86
N GLU A 215 28.84 22.81 4.08
CA GLU A 215 27.62 22.26 4.67
C GLU A 215 26.37 22.60 3.83
N ILE A 216 26.24 23.85 3.36
CA ILE A 216 25.13 24.25 2.48
C ILE A 216 25.15 23.51 1.15
N LEU A 217 26.32 23.33 0.52
CA LEU A 217 26.43 22.54 -0.71
C LEU A 217 25.97 21.09 -0.51
N ASN A 218 26.31 20.48 0.63
CA ASN A 218 25.83 19.13 0.98
C ASN A 218 24.30 19.08 1.15
N LEU A 219 23.71 20.12 1.74
CA LEU A 219 22.25 20.26 1.87
C LEU A 219 21.58 20.42 0.51
N GLU A 220 22.14 21.25 -0.38
CA GLU A 220 21.63 21.46 -1.73
C GLU A 220 21.66 20.18 -2.56
N ASN A 221 22.77 19.45 -2.53
CA ASN A 221 22.87 18.13 -3.16
C ASN A 221 21.80 17.17 -2.61
N SER A 222 21.59 17.16 -1.29
CA SER A 222 20.58 16.31 -0.67
C SER A 222 19.16 16.72 -1.09
N ILE A 223 18.85 18.01 -1.16
CA ILE A 223 17.55 18.53 -1.64
C ILE A 223 17.36 18.19 -3.13
N ALA A 224 18.39 18.30 -3.95
CA ALA A 224 18.34 17.94 -5.37
C ALA A 224 18.03 16.44 -5.56
N GLU A 225 18.74 15.56 -4.83
CA GLU A 225 18.47 14.11 -4.84
C GLU A 225 17.03 13.79 -4.42
N LEU A 226 16.50 14.48 -3.39
CA LEU A 226 15.11 14.30 -2.96
C LEU A 226 14.12 14.77 -4.02
N ASN A 227 14.41 15.88 -4.70
CA ASN A 227 13.56 16.42 -5.76
C ASN A 227 13.47 15.47 -6.95
N GLU A 228 14.56 14.81 -7.34
CA GLU A 228 14.54 13.75 -8.36
C GLU A 228 13.57 12.62 -7.96
N ILE A 229 13.62 12.20 -6.70
CA ILE A 229 12.73 11.18 -6.16
C ILE A 229 11.27 11.66 -6.13
N PHE A 230 11.03 12.94 -5.84
CA PHE A 230 9.69 13.54 -5.90
C PHE A 230 9.09 13.54 -7.30
N ILE A 231 9.86 13.92 -8.31
CA ILE A 231 9.42 13.93 -9.71
C ILE A 231 9.01 12.51 -10.12
N ASP A 232 9.87 11.54 -9.82
CA ASP A 232 9.60 10.13 -10.07
C ASP A 232 8.31 9.63 -9.40
N MET A 233 8.08 9.98 -8.14
CA MET A 233 6.86 9.60 -7.42
C MET A 233 5.61 10.34 -7.92
N HIS A 234 5.73 11.56 -8.40
CA HIS A 234 4.62 12.33 -8.95
C HIS A 234 4.16 11.75 -10.31
N ASP A 235 5.11 11.34 -11.15
CA ASP A 235 4.80 10.64 -12.40
C ASP A 235 4.12 9.28 -12.15
N LEU A 236 4.48 8.60 -11.06
CA LEU A 236 3.83 7.35 -10.63
C LEU A 236 2.37 7.56 -10.17
N VAL A 237 2.03 8.71 -9.56
CA VAL A 237 0.67 9.02 -9.07
C VAL A 237 -0.29 9.36 -10.21
N LYS A 238 0.15 10.08 -11.24
CA LYS A 238 -0.71 10.46 -12.38
C LYS A 238 -1.32 9.25 -13.10
N SER A 239 -0.64 8.11 -13.12
CA SER A 239 -1.17 6.87 -13.72
C SER A 239 -2.21 6.15 -12.85
N GLN A 240 -2.39 6.54 -11.57
CA GLN A 240 -3.19 5.80 -10.58
C GLN A 240 -4.48 6.52 -10.13
N SER A 241 -4.75 7.74 -10.63
CA SER A 241 -5.81 8.64 -10.14
C SER A 241 -7.28 8.18 -10.34
N PHE A 242 -7.56 6.94 -10.79
CA PHE A 242 -8.94 6.53 -11.08
C PHE A 242 -9.64 5.73 -9.96
N MET A 243 -8.96 5.33 -8.87
CA MET A 243 -9.58 4.39 -7.89
C MET A 243 -9.42 4.76 -6.42
N VAL A 244 -9.17 6.03 -6.09
CA VAL A 244 -8.72 6.39 -4.74
C VAL A 244 -9.84 6.85 -3.82
N ASP A 245 -10.82 7.62 -4.32
CA ASP A 245 -11.70 8.38 -3.43
C ASP A 245 -13.17 7.98 -3.44
N ASN A 246 -13.46 6.71 -3.75
CA ASN A 246 -14.82 6.20 -3.58
C ASN A 246 -14.81 4.84 -2.89
N ILE A 247 -14.85 4.86 -1.55
CA ILE A 247 -15.38 3.74 -0.76
C ILE A 247 -16.70 3.26 -1.38
N ALA A 248 -17.52 4.20 -1.87
CA ALA A 248 -18.74 3.94 -2.63
C ALA A 248 -18.52 3.12 -3.90
N SER A 249 -17.47 3.37 -4.69
CA SER A 249 -17.18 2.68 -5.96
C SER A 249 -16.59 1.28 -5.72
N ASN A 250 -15.80 1.13 -4.65
CA ASN A 250 -15.33 -0.18 -4.20
C ASN A 250 -16.49 -1.04 -3.65
N ILE A 251 -17.48 -0.41 -2.98
CA ILE A 251 -18.71 -1.07 -2.55
C ILE A 251 -19.62 -1.38 -3.75
N GLU A 252 -19.79 -0.46 -4.70
CA GLU A 252 -20.62 -0.62 -5.90
C GLU A 252 -20.17 -1.82 -6.73
N ALA A 253 -18.85 -1.93 -6.98
CA ALA A 253 -18.32 -3.12 -7.65
C ALA A 253 -18.50 -4.41 -6.84
N ALA A 254 -18.54 -4.35 -5.51
CA ALA A 254 -18.84 -5.52 -4.67
C ALA A 254 -20.34 -5.89 -4.70
N VAL A 255 -21.23 -4.91 -4.83
CA VAL A 255 -22.67 -5.09 -5.01
C VAL A 255 -22.96 -5.83 -6.32
N ASP A 256 -22.29 -5.47 -7.42
CA ASP A 256 -22.43 -6.15 -8.72
C ASP A 256 -22.16 -7.68 -8.61
N TYR A 257 -21.14 -8.09 -7.85
CA TYR A 257 -20.84 -9.51 -7.63
C TYR A 257 -21.91 -10.25 -6.80
N THR A 258 -22.58 -9.55 -5.86
CA THR A 258 -23.65 -10.17 -5.07
C THR A 258 -24.93 -10.39 -5.88
N ASP A 259 -25.19 -9.53 -6.87
CA ASP A 259 -26.33 -9.68 -7.77
C ASP A 259 -26.13 -10.84 -8.76
N GLU A 260 -24.94 -11.03 -9.32
CA GLU A 260 -24.63 -12.23 -10.11
C GLU A 260 -24.72 -13.52 -9.28
N GLY A 261 -24.21 -13.51 -8.04
CA GLY A 261 -24.34 -14.62 -7.11
C GLY A 261 -25.79 -14.98 -6.81
N ARG A 262 -26.66 -13.98 -6.66
CA ARG A 262 -28.11 -14.17 -6.48
C ARG A 262 -28.74 -14.83 -7.70
N VAL A 263 -28.41 -14.40 -8.91
CA VAL A 263 -28.93 -14.99 -10.16
C VAL A 263 -28.52 -16.47 -10.27
N ASN A 264 -27.26 -16.80 -9.97
CA ASN A 264 -26.75 -18.17 -10.02
C ASN A 264 -27.43 -19.08 -8.98
N VAL A 265 -27.67 -18.61 -7.76
CA VAL A 265 -28.42 -19.37 -6.74
C VAL A 265 -29.87 -19.60 -7.16
N VAL A 266 -30.53 -18.60 -7.74
CA VAL A 266 -31.92 -18.72 -8.25
C VAL A 266 -31.99 -19.74 -9.40
N GLN A 267 -31.04 -19.71 -10.33
CA GLN A 267 -30.96 -20.69 -11.42
C GLN A 267 -30.69 -22.09 -10.88
N ALA A 268 -29.75 -22.26 -9.94
CA ALA A 268 -29.45 -23.56 -9.33
C ALA A 268 -30.68 -24.16 -8.62
N VAL A 269 -31.45 -23.35 -7.89
CA VAL A 269 -32.72 -23.79 -7.27
C VAL A 269 -33.75 -24.20 -8.33
N ARG A 270 -33.85 -23.46 -9.44
CA ARG A 270 -34.74 -23.81 -10.57
C ARG A 270 -34.34 -25.13 -11.23
N HIS A 271 -33.06 -25.34 -11.50
CA HIS A 271 -32.55 -26.59 -12.05
C HIS A 271 -32.77 -27.77 -11.11
N LYS A 272 -32.54 -27.60 -9.80
CA LYS A 272 -32.81 -28.63 -8.79
C LYS A 272 -34.31 -29.00 -8.74
N LYS A 273 -35.21 -28.01 -8.74
CA LYS A 273 -36.67 -28.26 -8.79
C LYS A 273 -37.09 -28.98 -10.07
N ALA A 274 -36.53 -28.61 -11.22
CA ALA A 274 -36.80 -29.28 -12.49
C ALA A 274 -36.27 -30.73 -12.52
N ALA A 275 -35.09 -30.97 -11.97
CA ALA A 275 -34.50 -32.31 -11.87
C ALA A 275 -35.34 -33.24 -10.98
N LEU A 276 -35.86 -32.75 -9.85
CA LEU A 276 -36.76 -33.51 -8.98
C LEU A 276 -38.07 -33.90 -9.69
N LYS A 277 -38.67 -32.96 -10.44
CA LYS A 277 -39.88 -33.24 -11.24
C LYS A 277 -39.62 -34.31 -12.31
N LYS A 278 -38.49 -34.23 -13.01
CA LYS A 278 -38.09 -35.23 -14.01
C LYS A 278 -37.86 -36.61 -13.38
N LYS A 279 -37.23 -36.66 -12.19
CA LYS A 279 -37.01 -37.91 -11.46
C LYS A 279 -38.34 -38.59 -11.08
N ILE A 280 -39.31 -37.83 -10.56
CA ILE A 280 -40.64 -38.35 -10.20
C ILE A 280 -41.38 -38.86 -11.46
N PHE A 281 -41.30 -38.13 -12.57
CA PHE A 281 -41.92 -38.54 -13.83
C PHE A 281 -41.34 -39.86 -14.36
N VAL A 282 -40.01 -40.02 -14.32
CA VAL A 282 -39.34 -41.27 -14.72
C VAL A 282 -39.73 -42.44 -13.81
N ILE A 283 -39.77 -42.24 -12.49
CA ILE A 283 -40.19 -43.28 -11.54
C ILE A 283 -41.65 -43.71 -11.82
N SER A 284 -42.54 -42.75 -12.08
CA SER A 284 -43.95 -43.04 -12.39
C SER A 284 -44.09 -43.91 -13.65
N ILE A 285 -43.32 -43.64 -14.71
CA ILE A 285 -43.33 -44.46 -15.93
C ILE A 285 -42.84 -45.89 -15.64
N ILE A 286 -41.76 -46.04 -14.88
CA ILE A 286 -41.22 -47.37 -14.52
C ILE A 286 -42.26 -48.17 -13.72
N THR A 287 -42.95 -47.55 -12.77
CA THR A 287 -44.00 -48.23 -11.98
C THR A 287 -45.18 -48.67 -12.84
N LEU A 288 -45.58 -47.86 -13.83
CA LEU A 288 -46.67 -48.22 -14.74
C LEU A 288 -46.31 -49.43 -15.61
N ILE A 289 -45.09 -49.47 -16.15
CA ILE A 289 -44.61 -50.59 -16.96
C ILE A 289 -44.58 -51.89 -16.14
N LEU A 290 -44.14 -51.82 -14.88
CA LEU A 290 -44.11 -52.98 -13.98
C LEU A 290 -45.52 -53.55 -13.73
N ILE A 291 -46.51 -52.69 -13.51
CA ILE A 291 -47.90 -53.10 -13.31
C ILE A 291 -48.44 -53.80 -14.56
N ILE A 292 -48.18 -53.25 -15.75
CA ILE A 292 -48.62 -53.85 -17.01
C ILE A 292 -48.02 -55.25 -17.18
N LEU A 293 -46.72 -55.43 -16.90
CA LEU A 293 -46.07 -56.74 -16.97
C LEU A 293 -46.69 -57.76 -16.01
N ILE A 294 -47.03 -57.34 -14.79
CA ILE A 294 -47.70 -58.21 -13.81
C ILE A 294 -49.09 -58.64 -14.31
N VAL A 295 -49.88 -57.71 -14.85
CA VAL A 295 -51.21 -58.02 -15.39
C VAL A 295 -51.11 -58.99 -16.57
N VAL A 296 -50.17 -58.79 -17.49
CA VAL A 296 -49.94 -59.71 -18.61
C VAL A 296 -49.53 -61.09 -18.13
N ALA A 297 -48.66 -61.18 -17.11
CA ALA A 297 -48.25 -62.46 -16.52
C ALA A 297 -49.42 -63.21 -15.87
N ILE A 298 -50.33 -62.50 -15.18
CA ILE A 298 -51.54 -63.08 -14.59
C ILE A 298 -52.49 -63.59 -15.68
N ILE A 299 -52.74 -62.80 -16.72
CA ILE A 299 -53.62 -63.20 -17.84
C ILE A 299 -53.06 -64.43 -18.55
N LEU A 300 -51.75 -64.45 -18.85
CA LEU A 300 -51.09 -65.62 -19.45
C LEU A 300 -51.16 -66.83 -18.51
N GLY A 301 -50.95 -66.65 -17.21
CA GLY A 301 -51.07 -67.72 -16.21
C GLY A 301 -52.49 -68.32 -16.14
N VAL A 302 -53.53 -67.49 -16.20
CA VAL A 302 -54.93 -67.94 -16.19
C VAL A 302 -55.32 -68.63 -17.51
N VAL A 303 -54.88 -68.08 -18.65
CA VAL A 303 -55.18 -68.65 -19.99
C VAL A 303 -54.44 -69.97 -20.24
N LEU A 304 -53.19 -70.09 -19.80
CA LEU A 304 -52.41 -71.33 -19.93
C LEU A 304 -52.76 -72.35 -18.84
N GLY A 305 -53.15 -71.90 -17.64
CA GLY A 305 -53.61 -72.76 -16.54
C GLY A 305 -55.03 -73.32 -16.74
N GLY A 306 -55.93 -72.55 -17.37
CA GLY A 306 -57.30 -72.99 -17.69
C GLY A 306 -57.38 -74.03 -18.82
N ARG A 307 -56.28 -74.32 -19.52
CA ARG A 307 -56.21 -75.32 -20.59
C ARG A 307 -55.72 -76.69 -20.12
N ARG A 308 -55.53 -76.88 -18.80
CA ARG A 308 -54.91 -78.06 -18.19
C ARG A 308 -55.78 -78.74 -17.11
N ASN A 309 -57.09 -78.48 -17.12
CA ASN A 309 -58.10 -79.31 -16.46
C ASN A 309 -59.01 -79.94 -17.52
#